data_AF-A0A3D5ZHC3-F1
#
_entry.id   AF-A0A3D5ZHC3-F1
#
_cell.length_a   1.000
_cell.length_b   1.000
_cell.length_c   1.000
_cell.angle_alpha   90.00
_cell.angle_beta   90.00
_cell.angle_gamma   90.00
#
_symmetry.space_group_name_H-M   'P 1'
#
loop_
_entity.id
_entity.type
_entity.pdbx_description
1 polymer ?
#
loop_
_entity_poly.entity_id
_entity_poly.type
_entity_poly.pdbx_seq_one_letter_code
_entity_poly.pdbx_strand_id
1 'polypeptide(L)'
;TSTPRFLLHEASRIHACRPRRNISHLHTKLSGACMTNPPTATKTQPSQDQMAMIIGIPHSGRNIDDAALMGCGHWTRAEHAQFADPYLDVLTESLKPMADGLVVQHTSRSLVDTNRCPGDQANDGPCHCDGELHKNAIGLGLMPKRVSTTRLLERHEHEMASRRALFLHSQYHEKMAYEVQKHTNKQILILELHSMPGRSGRELGWCVGNRFGASSAPWMLELVMGAIAKQYPREHVAANSPFAGLYSAWLHGKPEQDVHFLQLEANRQLIGTTPEDVQRHQEKIANILAHIKKEGPRRSPKFNREETPSKGH
;
A
#
# COMPACT_ATOMS: atom_id res chain seq x y z
N THR A 1 28.88 -6.96 29.00
CA THR A 1 27.55 -7.56 29.22
C THR A 1 26.79 -7.51 27.91
N SER A 2 26.26 -8.67 27.53
CA SER A 2 25.89 -9.13 26.19
C SER A 2 24.79 -8.36 25.46
N THR A 3 25.06 -7.98 24.21
CA THR A 3 24.09 -7.68 23.14
C THR A 3 23.75 -8.97 22.37
N PRO A 4 22.48 -9.22 21.98
CA PRO A 4 22.17 -10.28 21.03
C PRO A 4 22.16 -9.74 19.59
N ARG A 5 23.10 -10.24 18.77
CA ARG A 5 23.04 -10.26 17.30
C ARG A 5 22.08 -11.37 16.87
N PHE A 6 20.99 -11.06 16.16
CA PHE A 6 20.31 -12.03 15.31
C PHE A 6 19.78 -11.38 14.01
N LEU A 7 20.34 -11.87 12.90
CA LEU A 7 19.72 -12.13 11.59
C LEU A 7 19.19 -10.95 10.76
N LEU A 8 20.06 -10.39 9.91
CA LEU A 8 19.72 -9.88 8.58
C LEU A 8 20.62 -10.58 7.56
N HIS A 9 20.13 -11.67 6.98
CA HIS A 9 20.82 -12.34 5.89
C HIS A 9 19.81 -12.96 4.93
N GLU A 10 19.06 -12.12 4.20
CA GLU A 10 18.40 -12.53 2.96
C GLU A 10 18.00 -11.32 2.12
N ALA A 11 19.02 -10.61 1.63
CA ALA A 11 18.87 -9.62 0.56
C ALA A 11 19.98 -9.83 -0.47
N SER A 12 19.93 -10.96 -1.18
CA SER A 12 20.72 -11.22 -2.39
C SER A 12 20.25 -12.53 -3.01
N ARG A 13 19.36 -12.46 -4.00
CA ARG A 13 19.20 -13.45 -5.08
C ARG A 13 18.15 -12.96 -6.08
N ILE A 14 18.57 -11.98 -6.89
CA ILE A 14 18.08 -11.86 -8.26
C ILE A 14 19.13 -12.58 -9.10
N HIS A 15 18.80 -13.73 -9.70
CA HIS A 15 19.31 -14.20 -10.99
C HIS A 15 18.67 -15.56 -11.40
N ALA A 16 18.09 -15.53 -12.60
CA ALA A 16 18.00 -16.57 -13.62
C ALA A 16 17.33 -17.94 -13.37
N CYS A 17 16.51 -18.27 -14.37
CA CYS A 17 15.70 -19.45 -14.61
C CYS A 17 16.54 -20.69 -15.04
N ARG A 18 16.18 -21.90 -14.55
CA ARG A 18 16.01 -23.21 -15.25
C ARG A 18 16.49 -24.48 -14.47
N PRO A 19 15.98 -25.69 -14.82
CA PRO A 19 15.56 -26.70 -13.84
C PRO A 19 16.35 -28.03 -13.83
N ARG A 20 16.01 -28.85 -12.81
CA ARG A 20 16.23 -30.30 -12.60
C ARG A 20 17.61 -30.75 -12.08
N ARG A 21 17.61 -31.50 -10.97
CA ARG A 21 17.78 -32.97 -10.97
C ARG A 21 17.60 -33.59 -9.57
N ASN A 22 17.07 -34.81 -9.61
CA ASN A 22 16.88 -35.76 -8.52
C ASN A 22 18.15 -36.03 -7.72
N ILE A 23 18.01 -36.19 -6.40
CA ILE A 23 18.84 -37.11 -5.63
C ILE A 23 17.93 -37.91 -4.69
N SER A 24 17.85 -39.20 -4.98
CA SER A 24 17.26 -40.26 -4.18
C SER A 24 18.26 -40.77 -3.13
N HIS A 25 17.68 -41.37 -2.08
CA HIS A 25 18.28 -42.29 -1.11
C HIS A 25 19.18 -41.71 -0.01
N LEU A 26 18.64 -41.75 1.21
CA LEU A 26 19.32 -42.33 2.37
C LEU A 26 18.26 -42.90 3.32
N HIS A 27 18.08 -44.22 3.27
CA HIS A 27 17.40 -45.02 4.28
C HIS A 27 18.30 -45.10 5.51
N THR A 28 17.80 -44.71 6.69
CA THR A 28 18.29 -45.25 7.95
C THR A 28 17.11 -45.58 8.84
N LYS A 29 17.01 -46.85 9.23
CA LYS A 29 15.98 -47.43 10.10
C LYS A 29 16.18 -46.88 11.52
N LEU A 30 15.12 -46.30 12.09
CA LEU A 30 14.92 -46.26 13.54
C LEU A 30 13.50 -46.75 13.81
N SER A 31 13.43 -47.94 14.41
CA SER A 31 12.22 -48.58 14.87
C SER A 31 11.79 -48.04 16.23
N GLY A 32 10.50 -47.71 16.35
CA GLY A 32 9.75 -47.82 17.60
C GLY A 32 9.86 -46.66 18.57
N ALA A 33 8.97 -45.66 18.42
CA ALA A 33 8.22 -45.05 19.52
C ALA A 33 7.23 -44.01 18.98
N CYS A 34 5.96 -44.14 19.40
CA CYS A 34 4.92 -43.10 19.43
C CYS A 34 4.73 -42.26 18.14
N MET A 35 3.91 -42.77 17.20
CA MET A 35 3.32 -41.92 16.17
C MET A 35 2.17 -41.10 16.77
N THR A 36 2.49 -40.00 17.45
CA THR A 36 1.59 -38.85 17.43
C THR A 36 1.88 -38.11 16.14
N ASN A 37 0.98 -38.20 15.16
CA ASN A 37 1.06 -37.33 14.00
C ASN A 37 1.14 -35.89 14.52
N PRO A 38 2.18 -35.09 14.19
CA PRO A 38 2.13 -33.67 14.49
C PRO A 38 0.87 -33.13 13.82
N PRO A 39 0.10 -32.23 14.47
CA PRO A 39 -1.09 -31.67 13.85
C PRO A 39 -0.66 -31.07 12.50
N THR A 40 -1.11 -31.69 11.42
CA THR A 40 -0.96 -31.15 10.07
C THR A 40 -1.52 -29.74 10.13
N ALA A 41 -0.69 -28.72 9.93
CA ALA A 41 -1.08 -27.34 10.07
C ALA A 41 -2.37 -27.09 9.27
N THR A 42 -3.49 -26.97 9.96
CA THR A 42 -4.78 -26.68 9.36
C THR A 42 -4.77 -25.21 9.02
N LYS A 43 -4.67 -24.88 7.73
CA LYS A 43 -4.94 -23.53 7.24
C LYS A 43 -6.44 -23.29 7.43
N THR A 44 -6.82 -22.65 8.53
CA THR A 44 -8.17 -22.11 8.67
C THR A 44 -8.37 -21.07 7.58
N GLN A 45 -9.33 -21.34 6.68
CA GLN A 45 -9.80 -20.32 5.74
C GLN A 45 -10.33 -19.14 6.55
N PRO A 46 -10.13 -17.89 6.10
CA PRO A 46 -10.70 -16.73 6.75
C PRO A 46 -12.20 -16.91 6.98
N SER A 47 -12.70 -16.47 8.14
CA SER A 47 -14.16 -16.41 8.31
C SER A 47 -14.69 -15.38 7.32
N GLN A 48 -15.43 -15.84 6.32
CA GLN A 48 -15.96 -14.96 5.25
C GLN A 48 -16.95 -13.91 5.79
N ASP A 49 -17.39 -14.06 7.04
CA ASP A 49 -18.31 -13.15 7.71
C ASP A 49 -17.59 -12.01 8.47
N GLN A 50 -16.25 -11.96 8.46
CA GLN A 50 -15.47 -10.92 9.12
C GLN A 50 -14.42 -10.30 8.19
N MET A 51 -14.36 -8.98 8.20
CA MET A 51 -13.34 -8.20 7.50
C MET A 51 -12.53 -7.37 8.50
N ALA A 52 -11.21 -7.37 8.35
CA ALA A 52 -10.31 -6.42 8.99
C ALA A 52 -10.01 -5.27 8.03
N MET A 53 -10.12 -4.04 8.51
CA MET A 53 -9.79 -2.84 7.73
C MET A 53 -8.47 -2.25 8.21
N ILE A 54 -7.45 -2.30 7.37
CA ILE A 54 -6.13 -1.71 7.62
C ILE A 54 -6.03 -0.41 6.83
N ILE A 55 -5.64 0.68 7.48
CA ILE A 55 -5.53 2.00 6.85
C ILE A 55 -4.06 2.39 6.74
N GLY A 56 -3.63 2.74 5.53
CA GLY A 56 -2.30 3.27 5.23
C GLY A 56 -2.36 4.76 4.92
N ILE A 57 -1.43 5.55 5.45
CA ILE A 57 -1.26 6.97 5.12
C ILE A 57 0.22 7.21 4.78
N PRO A 58 0.63 6.98 3.52
CA PRO A 58 2.05 7.01 3.13
C PRO A 58 2.59 8.42 2.92
N HIS A 59 1.72 9.41 2.65
CA HIS A 59 2.14 10.72 2.11
C HIS A 59 1.79 11.92 3.00
N SER A 60 1.28 11.71 4.21
CA SER A 60 0.95 12.83 5.11
C SER A 60 2.15 13.38 5.90
N GLY A 61 3.26 12.65 5.91
CA GLY A 61 4.48 12.99 6.63
C GLY A 61 5.09 14.32 6.18
N ARG A 62 5.58 15.09 7.16
CA ARG A 62 6.33 16.35 6.95
C ARG A 62 7.70 16.34 7.63
N ASN A 63 8.01 15.26 8.35
CA ASN A 63 9.24 15.19 9.11
C ASN A 63 10.44 14.95 8.18
N ILE A 64 11.48 15.72 8.43
CA ILE A 64 12.82 15.56 7.88
C ILE A 64 13.77 15.80 9.03
N ASP A 65 14.76 14.94 9.24
CA ASP A 65 15.76 15.19 10.25
C ASP A 65 16.93 16.03 9.72
N ASP A 66 17.76 16.52 10.64
CA ASP A 66 18.84 17.44 10.31
C ASP A 66 19.87 16.82 9.37
N ALA A 67 20.16 15.52 9.55
CA ALA A 67 21.07 14.79 8.68
C ALA A 67 20.56 14.72 7.23
N ALA A 68 19.27 14.45 7.04
CA ALA A 68 18.65 14.46 5.72
C ALA A 68 18.57 15.88 5.14
N LEU A 69 18.24 16.88 5.95
CA LEU A 69 18.16 18.28 5.52
C LEU A 69 19.52 18.80 5.01
N MET A 70 20.60 18.53 5.73
CA MET A 70 21.97 18.89 5.33
C MET A 70 22.37 18.24 3.99
N GLY A 71 21.88 17.01 3.73
CA GLY A 71 22.15 16.29 2.48
C GLY A 71 21.29 16.72 1.28
N CYS A 72 20.23 17.53 1.47
CA CYS A 72 19.24 17.86 0.43
C CYS A 72 19.46 19.21 -0.28
N GLY A 73 20.71 19.71 -0.37
CA GLY A 73 21.08 20.77 -1.32
C GLY A 73 20.25 22.06 -1.27
N HIS A 74 20.15 22.70 -0.10
CA HIS A 74 19.50 24.01 0.13
C HIS A 74 17.95 24.03 0.19
N TRP A 75 17.28 22.90 0.34
CA TRP A 75 15.83 22.88 0.55
C TRP A 75 15.46 23.17 2.01
N THR A 76 14.47 24.02 2.20
CA THR A 76 13.90 24.32 3.51
C THR A 76 12.91 23.23 3.92
N ARG A 77 12.68 23.08 5.23
CA ARG A 77 11.63 22.18 5.76
C ARG A 77 10.25 22.52 5.18
N ALA A 78 9.98 23.80 4.93
CA ALA A 78 8.74 24.26 4.33
C ALA A 78 8.54 23.72 2.91
N GLU A 79 9.59 23.70 2.08
CA GLU A 79 9.52 23.13 0.73
C GLU A 79 9.31 21.61 0.76
N HIS A 80 9.97 20.92 1.68
CA HIS A 80 9.74 19.49 1.88
C HIS A 80 8.32 19.15 2.38
N ALA A 81 7.71 20.04 3.17
CA ALA A 81 6.34 19.88 3.63
C ALA A 81 5.30 20.02 2.50
N GLN A 82 5.63 20.69 1.39
CA GLN A 82 4.72 20.85 0.23
C GLN A 82 4.48 19.55 -0.54
N PHE A 83 5.33 18.54 -0.35
CA PHE A 83 5.11 17.21 -0.92
C PHE A 83 4.02 16.43 -0.20
N ALA A 84 3.62 16.84 1.00
CA ALA A 84 2.64 16.08 1.76
C ALA A 84 1.28 16.12 1.08
N ASP A 85 0.55 15.01 1.20
CA ASP A 85 -0.88 14.97 0.97
C ASP A 85 -1.55 15.69 2.14
N PRO A 86 -2.09 16.90 1.92
CA PRO A 86 -2.49 17.75 3.01
C PRO A 86 -3.68 17.13 3.76
N TYR A 87 -3.72 17.40 5.07
CA TYR A 87 -4.83 17.09 5.95
C TYR A 87 -5.10 15.60 6.21
N LEU A 88 -4.33 14.67 5.64
CA LEU A 88 -4.44 13.25 5.98
C LEU A 88 -3.81 12.91 7.35
N ASP A 89 -2.82 13.68 7.78
CA ASP A 89 -2.15 13.49 9.07
C ASP A 89 -3.05 13.79 10.26
N VAL A 90 -3.93 14.78 10.14
CA VAL A 90 -4.88 15.13 11.21
C VAL A 90 -6.05 14.14 11.30
N LEU A 91 -6.22 13.25 10.33
CA LEU A 91 -7.27 12.21 10.34
C LEU A 91 -6.97 11.07 11.32
N THR A 92 -5.70 10.88 11.71
CA THR A 92 -5.26 9.63 12.35
C THR A 92 -6.07 9.28 13.59
N GLU A 93 -6.39 10.26 14.44
CA GLU A 93 -7.19 10.03 15.65
C GLU A 93 -8.63 9.62 15.32
N SER A 94 -9.26 10.33 14.38
CA SER A 94 -10.62 10.04 13.92
C SER A 94 -10.73 8.68 13.24
N LEU A 95 -9.64 8.17 12.66
CA LEU A 95 -9.58 6.88 11.96
C LEU A 95 -9.41 5.68 12.89
N LYS A 96 -8.78 5.86 14.07
CA LYS A 96 -8.49 4.77 15.03
C LYS A 96 -9.70 3.89 15.37
N PRO A 97 -10.92 4.42 15.63
CA PRO A 97 -12.07 3.58 15.97
C PRO A 97 -12.55 2.69 14.82
N MET A 98 -12.23 3.05 13.57
CA MET A 98 -12.70 2.36 12.37
C MET A 98 -11.68 1.34 11.87
N ALA A 99 -10.39 1.61 12.04
CA ALA A 99 -9.30 0.76 11.60
C ALA A 99 -9.01 -0.38 12.59
N ASP A 100 -8.80 -1.60 12.07
CA ASP A 100 -8.21 -2.72 12.81
C ASP A 100 -6.68 -2.59 12.87
N GLY A 101 -6.07 -1.87 11.91
CA GLY A 101 -4.67 -1.48 11.91
C GLY A 101 -4.46 -0.14 11.20
N LEU A 102 -3.56 0.70 11.71
CA LEU A 102 -3.26 2.03 11.15
C LEU A 102 -1.75 2.20 10.98
N VAL A 103 -1.30 2.47 9.75
CA VAL A 103 0.12 2.66 9.42
C VAL A 103 0.32 4.03 8.77
N VAL A 104 1.09 4.88 9.44
CA VAL A 104 1.34 6.26 9.01
C VAL A 104 2.83 6.46 8.75
N GLN A 105 3.16 7.01 7.58
CA GLN A 105 4.51 7.47 7.30
C GLN A 105 4.63 8.94 7.72
N HIS A 106 5.42 9.19 8.76
CA HIS A 106 5.64 10.54 9.27
C HIS A 106 6.75 11.29 8.52
N THR A 107 7.63 10.55 7.82
CA THR A 107 8.68 11.15 7.00
C THR A 107 8.09 11.77 5.74
N SER A 108 8.57 12.93 5.32
CA SER A 108 8.15 13.52 4.05
C SER A 108 8.45 12.60 2.88
N ARG A 109 7.47 12.42 1.99
CA ARG A 109 7.65 11.65 0.74
C ARG A 109 8.71 12.25 -0.19
N SER A 110 9.09 13.51 0.06
CA SER A 110 10.24 14.11 -0.60
C SER A 110 11.53 13.35 -0.29
N LEU A 111 11.71 12.79 0.91
CA LEU A 111 12.89 11.96 1.19
C LEU A 111 12.76 10.57 0.55
N VAL A 112 11.58 9.96 0.71
CA VAL A 112 11.26 8.67 0.09
C VAL A 112 9.76 8.52 -0.11
N ASP A 113 9.37 8.25 -1.35
CA ASP A 113 8.00 7.90 -1.69
C ASP A 113 7.78 6.39 -1.48
N THR A 114 7.08 6.02 -0.41
CA THR A 114 6.80 4.61 -0.11
C THR A 114 5.82 3.97 -1.09
N ASN A 115 5.15 4.74 -1.95
CA ASN A 115 4.28 4.21 -3.00
C ASN A 115 5.01 4.14 -4.36
N ARG A 116 6.34 4.07 -4.34
CA ARG A 116 7.22 3.83 -5.50
C ARG A 116 8.06 2.58 -5.31
N CYS A 117 8.50 2.01 -6.42
CA CYS A 117 9.34 0.82 -6.41
C CYS A 117 10.75 1.16 -5.90
N PRO A 118 11.35 0.35 -5.03
CA PRO A 118 12.75 0.51 -4.63
C PRO A 118 13.73 0.52 -5.81
N GLY A 119 13.40 -0.16 -6.90
CA GLY A 119 14.15 -0.15 -8.16
C GLY A 119 14.10 1.19 -8.92
N ASP A 120 13.20 2.11 -8.57
CA ASP A 120 13.10 3.46 -9.15
C ASP A 120 14.20 4.42 -8.65
N GLN A 121 15.23 3.92 -7.95
CA GLN A 121 16.37 4.71 -7.50
C GLN A 121 17.25 5.20 -8.64
N ALA A 122 17.46 4.34 -9.63
CA ALA A 122 18.19 4.70 -10.82
C ALA A 122 17.21 5.43 -11.73
N ASN A 123 17.47 6.70 -12.04
CA ASN A 123 16.77 7.45 -13.09
C ASN A 123 16.92 6.82 -14.50
N ASP A 124 17.44 5.59 -14.62
CA ASP A 124 18.02 5.01 -15.83
C ASP A 124 17.42 3.64 -16.22
N GLY A 125 16.18 3.34 -15.84
CA GLY A 125 15.51 2.16 -16.39
C GLY A 125 14.08 1.86 -15.90
N PRO A 126 13.30 1.06 -16.65
CA PRO A 126 11.98 0.59 -16.22
C PRO A 126 12.08 -0.26 -14.95
N CYS A 127 11.49 0.19 -13.83
CA CYS A 127 11.06 -0.78 -12.82
C CYS A 127 9.88 -1.58 -13.40
N HIS A 128 10.03 -2.90 -13.44
CA HIS A 128 9.05 -3.85 -14.00
C HIS A 128 7.72 -3.90 -13.23
N CYS A 129 7.56 -3.16 -12.12
CA CYS A 129 6.33 -3.16 -11.33
C CYS A 129 5.23 -2.29 -11.93
N ASP A 130 5.59 -1.27 -12.73
CA ASP A 130 4.64 -0.28 -13.25
C ASP A 130 4.95 0.01 -14.71
N GLY A 131 3.97 -0.21 -15.59
CA GLY A 131 3.98 0.31 -16.96
C GLY A 131 3.97 1.85 -17.04
N GLU A 132 4.13 2.56 -15.91
CA GLU A 132 4.24 4.02 -15.81
C GLU A 132 5.71 4.48 -15.75
N LEU A 133 6.48 4.11 -16.79
CA LEU A 133 7.81 4.65 -17.10
C LEU A 133 7.90 6.20 -17.05
N HIS A 134 6.77 6.89 -17.22
CA HIS A 134 6.70 8.34 -17.39
C HIS A 134 6.98 9.17 -16.13
N LYS A 135 6.71 8.66 -14.91
CA LYS A 135 6.84 9.48 -13.69
C LYS A 135 8.26 9.51 -13.11
N ASN A 136 9.00 8.41 -13.24
CA ASN A 136 10.43 8.38 -12.91
C ASN A 136 11.21 9.32 -13.83
N ALA A 137 10.91 9.29 -15.13
CA ALA A 137 11.54 10.13 -16.14
C ALA A 137 11.37 11.64 -15.89
N ILE A 138 10.32 12.07 -15.17
CA ILE A 138 10.09 13.48 -14.80
C ILE A 138 10.51 13.82 -13.37
N GLY A 139 11.21 12.91 -12.68
CA GLY A 139 11.76 13.13 -11.34
C GLY A 139 10.76 12.95 -10.21
N LEU A 140 9.76 12.08 -10.36
CA LEU A 140 8.76 11.73 -9.33
C LEU A 140 8.84 10.23 -8.94
N GLY A 141 10.04 9.65 -9.00
CA GLY A 141 10.35 8.27 -8.58
C GLY A 141 10.54 8.14 -7.06
N LEU A 142 11.25 7.08 -6.62
CA LEU A 142 11.41 6.74 -5.20
C LEU A 142 11.90 7.90 -4.33
N MET A 143 12.80 8.73 -4.86
CA MET A 143 13.30 9.93 -4.20
C MET A 143 12.94 11.14 -5.08
N PRO A 144 11.74 11.74 -4.89
CA PRO A 144 11.26 12.79 -5.77
C PRO A 144 12.25 13.95 -5.87
N LYS A 145 12.44 14.44 -7.09
CA LYS A 145 13.31 15.57 -7.43
C LYS A 145 12.54 16.86 -7.69
N ARG A 146 11.20 16.90 -7.65
CA ARG A 146 10.41 18.15 -7.83
C ARG A 146 9.08 18.09 -7.08
N VAL A 147 8.66 19.21 -6.47
CA VAL A 147 7.29 19.41 -5.91
C VAL A 147 6.30 19.75 -7.04
N SER A 148 6.77 20.48 -8.05
CA SER A 148 6.00 21.03 -9.17
C SER A 148 6.89 21.17 -10.42
N THR A 149 6.31 21.56 -11.56
CA THR A 149 7.02 21.72 -12.85
C THR A 149 8.17 22.73 -12.82
N THR A 150 8.31 23.56 -11.79
CA THR A 150 9.19 24.75 -11.83
C THR A 150 10.54 24.63 -11.13
N ARG A 151 10.77 23.71 -10.18
CA ARG A 151 12.07 23.62 -9.48
C ARG A 151 12.63 22.20 -9.43
N LEU A 152 13.83 22.00 -9.97
CA LEU A 152 14.62 20.75 -9.80
C LEU A 152 15.32 20.78 -8.44
N LEU A 153 15.17 19.70 -7.67
CA LEU A 153 16.05 19.33 -6.58
C LEU A 153 17.38 18.92 -7.19
N GLU A 154 18.40 19.78 -7.07
CA GLU A 154 19.76 19.30 -7.19
C GLU A 154 20.06 18.46 -5.95
N ARG A 155 20.04 17.13 -6.14
CA ARG A 155 20.54 16.21 -5.13
C ARG A 155 21.95 15.84 -5.49
N HIS A 156 22.87 16.05 -4.57
CA HIS A 156 24.06 15.22 -4.52
C HIS A 156 23.57 13.85 -4.02
N GLU A 157 23.32 12.92 -4.93
CA GLU A 157 22.97 11.54 -4.58
C GLU A 157 24.16 10.92 -3.82
N HIS A 158 24.13 11.07 -2.50
CA HIS A 158 25.07 10.42 -1.61
C HIS A 158 24.53 9.01 -1.32
N GLU A 159 25.38 7.99 -1.43
CA GLU A 159 25.01 6.58 -1.16
C GLU A 159 24.27 6.40 0.18
N MET A 160 24.65 7.19 1.18
CA MET A 160 23.99 7.23 2.50
C MET A 160 22.52 7.68 2.44
N ALA A 161 22.18 8.64 1.58
CA ALA A 161 20.81 9.10 1.41
C ALA A 161 19.93 8.01 0.76
N SER A 162 20.46 7.29 -0.23
CA SER A 162 19.76 6.17 -0.87
C SER A 162 19.55 5.00 0.09
N ARG A 163 20.56 4.63 0.87
CA ARG A 163 20.45 3.59 1.92
C ARG A 163 19.40 3.96 2.96
N ARG A 164 19.40 5.23 3.40
CA ARG A 164 18.41 5.76 4.34
C ARG A 164 17.00 5.72 3.75
N ALA A 165 16.83 6.13 2.49
CA ALA A 165 15.54 6.07 1.81
C ALA A 165 15.01 4.64 1.76
N LEU A 166 15.83 3.66 1.36
CA LEU A 166 15.43 2.24 1.34
C LEU A 166 15.06 1.71 2.72
N PHE A 167 15.81 2.10 3.75
CA PHE A 167 15.48 1.71 5.12
C PHE A 167 14.11 2.26 5.54
N LEU A 168 13.86 3.55 5.32
CA LEU A 168 12.58 4.17 5.65
C LEU A 168 11.41 3.61 4.82
N HIS A 169 11.68 3.24 3.57
CA HIS A 169 10.74 2.54 2.69
C HIS A 169 10.40 1.16 3.26
N SER A 170 11.40 0.33 3.58
CA SER A 170 11.18 -1.01 4.11
C SER A 170 10.41 -0.96 5.43
N GLN A 171 10.72 -0.02 6.32
CA GLN A 171 10.00 0.16 7.59
C GLN A 171 8.51 0.41 7.42
N TYR A 172 8.09 1.15 6.39
CA TYR A 172 6.67 1.35 6.11
C TYR A 172 5.99 0.04 5.67
N HIS A 173 6.60 -0.68 4.73
CA HIS A 173 6.01 -1.92 4.21
C HIS A 173 6.09 -3.09 5.20
N GLU A 174 7.13 -3.16 6.04
CA GLU A 174 7.23 -4.11 7.15
C GLU A 174 6.09 -3.91 8.14
N LYS A 175 5.78 -2.66 8.51
CA LYS A 175 4.64 -2.33 9.38
C LYS A 175 3.32 -2.70 8.74
N MET A 176 3.12 -2.40 7.45
CA MET A 176 1.91 -2.80 6.74
C MET A 176 1.75 -4.33 6.72
N ALA A 177 2.80 -5.06 6.39
CA ALA A 177 2.79 -6.52 6.39
C ALA A 177 2.52 -7.09 7.79
N TYR A 178 3.05 -6.46 8.83
CA TYR A 178 2.78 -6.82 10.22
C TYR A 178 1.31 -6.64 10.60
N GLU A 179 0.67 -5.52 10.24
CA GLU A 179 -0.77 -5.34 10.47
C GLU A 179 -1.62 -6.38 9.72
N VAL A 180 -1.24 -6.73 8.48
CA VAL A 180 -1.91 -7.80 7.71
C VAL A 180 -1.80 -9.15 8.42
N GLN A 181 -0.63 -9.48 8.97
CA GLN A 181 -0.39 -10.76 9.64
C GLN A 181 -1.27 -10.98 10.89
N LYS A 182 -1.64 -9.90 11.60
CA LYS A 182 -2.53 -9.98 12.77
C LYS A 182 -3.95 -10.46 12.45
N HIS A 183 -4.36 -10.40 11.19
CA HIS A 183 -5.74 -10.61 10.76
C HIS A 183 -5.89 -11.69 9.67
N THR A 184 -4.93 -12.61 9.58
CA THR A 184 -4.91 -13.69 8.57
C THR A 184 -6.12 -14.64 8.61
N ASN A 185 -6.90 -14.60 9.68
CA ASN A 185 -8.15 -15.35 9.84
C ASN A 185 -9.40 -14.59 9.35
N LYS A 186 -9.25 -13.40 8.76
CA LYS A 186 -10.33 -12.54 8.25
C LYS A 186 -10.06 -12.18 6.79
N GLN A 187 -11.08 -11.73 6.07
CA GLN A 187 -10.83 -10.99 4.83
C GLN A 187 -10.18 -9.66 5.19
N ILE A 188 -9.19 -9.21 4.43
CA ILE A 188 -8.43 -8.01 4.74
C ILE A 188 -8.69 -6.97 3.66
N LEU A 189 -9.15 -5.79 4.08
CA LEU A 189 -9.21 -4.60 3.25
C LEU A 189 -8.13 -3.63 3.68
N ILE A 190 -7.14 -3.39 2.82
CA ILE A 190 -6.15 -2.32 2.96
C ILE A 190 -6.66 -1.11 2.17
N LEU A 191 -6.94 -0.02 2.88
CA LEU A 191 -7.25 1.28 2.31
C LEU A 191 -6.06 2.22 2.48
N GLU A 192 -5.35 2.49 1.38
CA GLU A 192 -4.28 3.48 1.40
C GLU A 192 -4.85 4.83 0.98
N LEU A 193 -4.84 5.79 1.90
CA LEU A 193 -5.43 7.12 1.73
C LEU A 193 -4.42 8.08 1.12
N HIS A 194 -4.85 8.79 0.07
CA HIS A 194 -4.11 9.80 -0.65
C HIS A 194 -5.01 10.99 -0.99
N SER A 195 -4.39 12.08 -1.43
CA SER A 195 -5.12 13.22 -2.00
C SER A 195 -4.51 13.68 -3.31
N MET A 196 -5.38 13.94 -4.29
CA MET A 196 -5.00 14.37 -5.62
C MET A 196 -5.31 15.86 -5.85
N PRO A 197 -4.50 16.58 -6.63
CA PRO A 197 -4.85 17.93 -7.06
C PRO A 197 -6.11 17.90 -7.92
N GLY A 198 -6.97 18.91 -7.76
CA GLY A 198 -8.09 19.12 -8.67
C GLY A 198 -7.58 19.39 -10.08
N ARG A 199 -8.12 18.69 -11.08
CA ARG A 199 -7.85 18.97 -12.49
C ARG A 199 -8.92 19.90 -13.04
N SER A 200 -8.51 21.01 -13.66
CA SER A 200 -9.42 21.93 -14.34
C SER A 200 -10.30 21.18 -15.34
N GLY A 201 -11.62 21.34 -15.24
CA GLY A 201 -12.61 20.73 -16.14
C GLY A 201 -12.97 19.27 -15.85
N ARG A 202 -12.50 18.65 -14.76
CA ARG A 202 -13.00 17.35 -14.29
C ARG A 202 -13.60 17.47 -12.89
N GLU A 203 -14.90 17.25 -12.78
CA GLU A 203 -15.64 17.17 -11.51
C GLU A 203 -15.41 15.83 -10.78
N LEU A 204 -14.17 15.35 -10.71
CA LEU A 204 -13.87 14.10 -10.02
C LEU A 204 -13.66 14.38 -8.53
N GLY A 205 -14.54 13.87 -7.69
CA GLY A 205 -14.40 13.96 -6.23
C GLY A 205 -13.45 12.91 -5.67
N TRP A 206 -13.58 11.67 -6.15
CA TRP A 206 -12.88 10.51 -5.61
C TRP A 206 -12.33 9.63 -6.73
N CYS A 207 -11.15 9.05 -6.54
CA CYS A 207 -10.65 7.96 -7.37
C CYS A 207 -10.32 6.75 -6.50
N VAL A 208 -10.77 5.57 -6.90
CA VAL A 208 -10.47 4.30 -6.22
C VAL A 208 -9.67 3.41 -7.16
N GLY A 209 -8.42 3.14 -6.81
CA GLY A 209 -7.50 2.33 -7.60
C GLY A 209 -7.37 0.91 -7.05
N ASN A 210 -7.59 -0.10 -7.89
CA ASN A 210 -7.40 -1.52 -7.55
C ASN A 210 -6.49 -2.28 -8.53
N ARG A 211 -5.67 -1.53 -9.27
CA ARG A 211 -4.81 -2.00 -10.36
C ARG A 211 -5.58 -2.86 -11.36
N PHE A 212 -6.75 -2.38 -11.78
CA PHE A 212 -7.63 -3.07 -12.73
C PHE A 212 -7.96 -4.52 -12.31
N GLY A 213 -8.11 -4.75 -11.00
CA GLY A 213 -8.40 -6.07 -10.43
C GLY A 213 -7.19 -6.83 -9.92
N ALA A 214 -5.97 -6.37 -10.19
CA ALA A 214 -4.76 -7.07 -9.75
C ALA A 214 -4.52 -6.97 -8.23
N SER A 215 -4.93 -5.88 -7.58
CA SER A 215 -4.71 -5.69 -6.13
C SER A 215 -5.94 -5.95 -5.27
N SER A 216 -7.13 -6.05 -5.86
CA SER A 216 -8.38 -6.29 -5.13
C SER A 216 -9.47 -6.83 -6.05
N ALA A 217 -10.34 -7.68 -5.51
CA ALA A 217 -11.45 -8.27 -6.25
C ALA A 217 -12.50 -7.20 -6.61
N PRO A 218 -13.22 -7.35 -7.74
CA PRO A 218 -14.20 -6.34 -8.19
C PRO A 218 -15.26 -5.98 -7.15
N TRP A 219 -15.76 -6.96 -6.40
CA TRP A 219 -16.79 -6.74 -5.39
C TRP A 219 -16.34 -5.80 -4.25
N MET A 220 -15.05 -5.84 -3.89
CA MET A 220 -14.51 -4.97 -2.84
C MET A 220 -14.34 -3.54 -3.35
N LEU A 221 -13.94 -3.38 -4.61
CA LEU A 221 -13.94 -2.07 -5.29
C LEU A 221 -15.36 -1.48 -5.31
N GLU A 222 -16.36 -2.28 -5.70
CA GLU A 222 -17.77 -1.89 -5.72
C GLU A 222 -18.29 -1.51 -4.33
N LEU A 223 -17.89 -2.24 -3.28
CA LEU A 223 -18.25 -1.93 -1.89
C LEU A 223 -17.77 -0.53 -1.50
N VAL A 224 -16.49 -0.22 -1.75
CA VAL A 224 -15.90 1.08 -1.38
C VAL A 224 -16.46 2.22 -2.22
N MET A 225 -16.56 2.04 -3.54
CA MET A 225 -17.15 3.05 -4.43
C MET A 225 -18.63 3.29 -4.11
N GLY A 226 -19.38 2.22 -3.83
CA GLY A 226 -20.79 2.29 -3.43
C GLY A 226 -20.98 3.01 -2.11
N ALA A 227 -20.09 2.81 -1.14
CA ALA A 227 -20.09 3.55 0.12
C ALA A 227 -19.92 5.07 -0.10
N ILE A 228 -18.98 5.46 -0.96
CA ILE A 228 -18.76 6.86 -1.32
C ILE A 228 -20.01 7.44 -2.01
N ALA A 229 -20.50 6.77 -3.06
CA ALA A 229 -21.65 7.25 -3.83
C ALA A 229 -22.93 7.36 -2.99
N LYS A 230 -23.13 6.47 -2.02
CA LYS A 230 -24.29 6.48 -1.12
C LYS A 230 -24.23 7.58 -0.08
N GLN A 231 -23.06 7.82 0.50
CA GLN A 231 -22.88 8.89 1.51
C GLN A 231 -22.77 10.28 0.86
N TYR A 232 -22.21 10.36 -0.35
CA TYR A 232 -21.89 11.60 -1.05
C TYR A 232 -22.32 11.54 -2.53
N PRO A 233 -23.63 11.50 -2.83
CA PRO A 233 -24.15 11.27 -4.19
C PRO A 233 -23.84 12.39 -5.19
N ARG A 234 -23.40 13.56 -4.71
CA ARG A 234 -22.99 14.70 -5.55
C ARG A 234 -21.50 14.67 -5.91
N GLU A 235 -20.73 13.75 -5.35
CA GLU A 235 -19.29 13.63 -5.57
C GLU A 235 -19.02 12.46 -6.51
N HIS A 236 -18.51 12.76 -7.71
CA HIS A 236 -18.23 11.70 -8.67
C HIS A 236 -17.07 10.85 -8.16
N VAL A 237 -17.25 9.53 -8.24
CA VAL A 237 -16.22 8.53 -7.94
C VAL A 237 -15.86 7.78 -9.21
N ALA A 238 -14.57 7.63 -9.50
CA ALA A 238 -14.08 6.85 -10.64
C ALA A 238 -13.19 5.70 -10.19
N ALA A 239 -13.21 4.61 -10.95
CA ALA A 239 -12.30 3.49 -10.79
C ALA A 239 -11.05 3.69 -11.63
N ASN A 240 -9.88 3.47 -11.03
CA ASN A 240 -8.56 3.37 -11.69
C ASN A 240 -8.11 4.56 -12.56
N SER A 241 -8.81 5.70 -12.54
CA SER A 241 -8.48 6.87 -13.34
C SER A 241 -8.78 8.16 -12.57
N PRO A 242 -7.77 9.04 -12.39
CA PRO A 242 -6.45 9.01 -13.00
C PRO A 242 -5.42 8.11 -12.27
N PHE A 243 -5.79 7.46 -11.17
CA PHE A 243 -4.88 6.63 -10.37
C PHE A 243 -5.39 5.20 -10.24
N ALA A 244 -4.66 4.25 -10.84
CA ALA A 244 -4.98 2.82 -10.74
C ALA A 244 -4.45 2.15 -9.47
N GLY A 245 -3.52 2.78 -8.76
CA GLY A 245 -2.79 2.15 -7.66
C GLY A 245 -1.37 1.78 -8.08
N LEU A 246 -0.39 2.09 -7.22
CA LEU A 246 1.04 1.99 -7.53
C LEU A 246 1.70 0.84 -6.74
N TYR A 247 2.94 1.04 -6.29
CA TYR A 247 3.78 0.01 -5.68
C TYR A 247 3.15 -0.66 -4.46
N SER A 248 2.55 0.11 -3.54
CA SER A 248 1.90 -0.47 -2.35
C SER A 248 0.79 -1.44 -2.73
N ALA A 249 -0.01 -1.09 -3.74
CA ALA A 249 -1.10 -1.93 -4.25
C ALA A 249 -0.58 -3.21 -4.89
N TRP A 250 0.52 -3.13 -5.64
CA TRP A 250 1.18 -4.30 -6.21
C TRP A 250 1.79 -5.22 -5.14
N LEU A 251 2.42 -4.64 -4.11
CA LEU A 251 3.12 -5.41 -3.09
C LEU A 251 2.17 -6.11 -2.11
N HIS A 252 1.13 -5.40 -1.68
CA HIS A 252 0.27 -5.83 -0.57
C HIS A 252 -1.06 -6.43 -1.02
N GLY A 253 -1.54 -6.11 -2.23
CA GLY A 253 -2.77 -6.69 -2.78
C GLY A 253 -2.57 -8.14 -3.24
N LYS A 254 -3.32 -9.06 -2.65
CA LYS A 254 -3.33 -10.50 -2.97
C LYS A 254 -4.78 -10.99 -2.92
N PRO A 255 -5.63 -10.61 -3.89
CA PRO A 255 -7.06 -10.91 -3.85
C PRO A 255 -7.36 -12.41 -3.82
N GLU A 256 -6.47 -13.25 -4.34
CA GLU A 256 -6.56 -14.71 -4.26
C GLU A 256 -6.29 -15.28 -2.86
N GLN A 257 -5.80 -14.44 -1.95
CA GLN A 257 -5.56 -14.73 -0.53
C GLN A 257 -6.48 -13.92 0.39
N ASP A 258 -7.57 -13.36 -0.15
CA ASP A 258 -8.51 -12.47 0.55
C ASP A 258 -7.83 -11.22 1.15
N VAL A 259 -6.71 -10.77 0.58
CA VAL A 259 -6.07 -9.49 0.91
C VAL A 259 -6.32 -8.51 -0.22
N HIS A 260 -7.25 -7.59 0.02
CA HIS A 260 -7.69 -6.61 -0.94
C HIS A 260 -7.06 -5.26 -0.67
N PHE A 261 -6.30 -4.72 -1.62
CA PHE A 261 -5.72 -3.39 -1.52
C PHE A 261 -6.43 -2.43 -2.47
N LEU A 262 -6.89 -1.30 -1.93
CA LEU A 262 -7.45 -0.19 -2.69
C LEU A 262 -6.73 1.11 -2.31
N GLN A 263 -6.33 1.88 -3.34
CA GLN A 263 -5.85 3.26 -3.19
C GLN A 263 -7.04 4.20 -3.26
N LEU A 264 -7.26 5.01 -2.23
CA LEU A 264 -8.36 5.99 -2.16
C LEU A 264 -7.81 7.40 -2.27
N GLU A 265 -8.14 8.08 -3.36
CA GLU A 265 -7.68 9.43 -3.70
C GLU A 265 -8.83 10.43 -3.54
N ALA A 266 -8.69 11.35 -2.58
CA ALA A 266 -9.60 12.46 -2.40
C ALA A 266 -9.16 13.67 -3.24
N ASN A 267 -10.05 14.31 -3.98
CA ASN A 267 -9.75 15.59 -4.62
C ASN A 267 -9.55 16.67 -3.54
N ARG A 268 -8.38 17.34 -3.56
CA ARG A 268 -8.03 18.41 -2.60
C ARG A 268 -9.03 19.57 -2.60
N GLN A 269 -9.76 19.81 -3.69
CA GLN A 269 -10.82 20.81 -3.73
C GLN A 269 -12.01 20.48 -2.81
N LEU A 270 -12.20 19.21 -2.44
CA LEU A 270 -13.23 18.77 -1.49
C LEU A 270 -12.83 18.92 -0.03
N ILE A 271 -11.54 19.11 0.24
CA ILE A 271 -10.98 19.21 1.59
C ILE A 271 -11.05 20.65 2.11
N GLY A 272 -11.01 21.63 1.20
CA GLY A 272 -10.91 23.05 1.53
C GLY A 272 -9.58 23.41 2.20
N THR A 273 -9.52 24.63 2.76
CA THR A 273 -8.30 25.14 3.42
C THR A 273 -8.53 25.66 4.82
N THR A 274 -9.80 25.81 5.26
CA THR A 274 -10.11 26.27 6.63
C THR A 274 -10.15 25.08 7.60
N PRO A 275 -9.98 25.31 8.92
CA PRO A 275 -10.15 24.27 9.92
C PRO A 275 -11.50 23.54 9.84
N GLU A 276 -12.58 24.26 9.54
CA GLU A 276 -13.94 23.71 9.41
C GLU A 276 -14.07 22.81 8.18
N ASP A 277 -13.45 23.18 7.06
CA ASP A 277 -13.44 22.34 5.85
C ASP A 277 -12.63 21.05 6.09
N VAL A 278 -11.49 21.17 6.77
CA VAL A 278 -10.68 20.02 7.18
C VAL A 278 -11.51 19.10 8.06
N GLN A 279 -12.17 19.62 9.10
CA GLN A 279 -13.04 18.84 9.99
C GLN A 279 -14.13 18.10 9.20
N ARG A 280 -14.85 18.81 8.32
CA ARG A 280 -15.89 18.23 7.46
C ARG A 280 -15.33 17.10 6.58
N HIS A 281 -14.11 17.25 6.09
CA HIS A 281 -13.44 16.20 5.33
C HIS A 281 -13.10 14.97 6.18
N GLN A 282 -12.71 15.17 7.45
CA GLN A 282 -12.46 14.06 8.37
C GLN A 282 -13.73 13.27 8.67
N GLU A 283 -14.81 13.98 8.98
CA GLU A 283 -16.13 13.39 9.20
C GLU A 283 -16.59 12.62 7.95
N LYS A 284 -16.31 13.17 6.76
CA LYS A 284 -16.60 12.51 5.49
C LYS A 284 -15.89 11.17 5.34
N ILE A 285 -14.58 11.14 5.53
CA ILE A 285 -13.82 9.89 5.45
C ILE A 285 -14.31 8.92 6.53
N ALA A 286 -14.54 9.38 7.75
CA ALA A 286 -15.05 8.55 8.83
C ALA A 286 -16.41 7.91 8.48
N ASN A 287 -17.34 8.67 7.92
CA ASN A 287 -18.65 8.15 7.51
C ASN A 287 -18.54 7.09 6.41
N ILE A 288 -17.65 7.30 5.43
CA ILE A 288 -17.38 6.31 4.37
C ILE A 288 -16.86 5.01 4.99
N LEU A 289 -15.85 5.10 5.86
CA LEU A 289 -15.23 3.94 6.50
C LEU A 289 -16.18 3.19 7.44
N ALA A 290 -16.99 3.92 8.21
CA ALA A 290 -18.03 3.34 9.04
C ALA A 290 -19.08 2.60 8.18
N HIS A 291 -19.42 3.16 7.01
CA HIS A 291 -20.33 2.51 6.08
C HIS A 291 -19.75 1.22 5.49
N ILE A 292 -18.48 1.24 5.06
CA ILE A 292 -17.76 0.06 4.56
C ILE A 292 -17.72 -1.04 5.63
N LYS A 293 -17.38 -0.68 6.87
CA LYS A 293 -17.32 -1.63 8.00
C LYS A 293 -18.69 -2.23 8.32
N LYS A 294 -19.76 -1.43 8.21
CA LYS A 294 -21.15 -1.88 8.45
C LYS A 294 -21.67 -2.81 7.36
N GLU A 295 -21.46 -2.47 6.10
CA GLU A 295 -21.89 -3.32 4.97
C GLU A 295 -21.07 -4.62 4.94
N GLY A 296 -19.80 -4.54 5.37
CA GLY A 296 -18.93 -5.70 5.52
C GLY A 296 -18.64 -6.40 4.20
N PRO A 297 -17.93 -7.53 4.24
CA PRO A 297 -17.78 -8.36 3.06
C PRO A 297 -19.14 -8.96 2.71
N ARG A 298 -19.65 -8.71 1.51
CA ARG A 298 -20.76 -9.50 0.97
C ARG A 298 -20.22 -10.91 0.74
N ARG A 299 -20.96 -11.95 1.15
CA ARG A 299 -20.63 -13.34 0.80
C ARG A 299 -20.20 -13.35 -0.66
N SER A 300 -18.92 -13.64 -0.94
CA SER A 300 -18.52 -13.84 -2.33
C SER A 300 -19.44 -14.96 -2.83
N PRO A 301 -20.27 -14.76 -3.86
CA PRO A 301 -20.69 -15.91 -4.62
C PRO A 301 -19.35 -16.47 -5.08
N LYS A 302 -18.95 -17.60 -4.51
CA LYS A 302 -17.80 -18.32 -5.04
C LYS A 302 -18.03 -18.31 -6.55
N PHE A 303 -17.10 -17.75 -7.31
CA PHE A 303 -17.01 -18.08 -8.72
C PHE A 303 -17.08 -19.59 -8.72
N ASN A 304 -18.21 -20.16 -9.18
CA ASN A 304 -18.31 -21.57 -9.42
C ASN A 304 -17.16 -21.84 -10.40
N ARG A 305 -16.02 -22.28 -9.88
CA ARG A 305 -15.12 -23.11 -10.66
C ARG A 305 -15.95 -24.36 -10.87
N GLU A 306 -16.79 -24.30 -11.90
CA GLU A 306 -17.24 -25.51 -12.57
C GLU A 306 -15.95 -26.28 -12.83
N GLU A 307 -15.83 -27.40 -12.13
CA GLU A 307 -14.90 -28.45 -12.49
C GLU A 307 -15.14 -28.68 -13.98
N THR A 308 -14.19 -28.23 -14.79
CA THR A 308 -14.15 -28.64 -16.20
C THR A 308 -14.05 -30.15 -16.15
N PRO A 309 -15.04 -30.91 -16.66
CA PRO A 309 -14.92 -32.35 -16.69
C PRO A 309 -13.69 -32.65 -17.53
N SER A 310 -12.76 -33.42 -16.98
CA SER A 310 -11.66 -33.96 -17.77
C SER A 310 -12.30 -34.70 -18.95
N LYS A 311 -12.24 -34.09 -20.15
CA LYS A 311 -12.50 -34.83 -21.37
C LYS A 311 -11.33 -35.80 -21.52
N GLY A 312 -11.51 -36.99 -20.98
CA GLY A 312 -10.77 -38.16 -21.43
C GLY A 312 -11.23 -38.47 -22.83
N HIS A 313 -10.33 -38.33 -23.80
CA HIS A 313 -10.24 -39.07 -25.06
C HIS A 313 -8.75 -39.32 -25.29
#